data_AF-C6X5C1-F1
#
_entry.id   AF-C6X5C1-F1
#
_cell.length_a   1.000
_cell.length_b   1.000
_cell.length_c   1.000
_cell.angle_alpha   90.00
_cell.angle_beta   90.00
_cell.angle_gamma   90.00
#
_symmetry.space_group_name_H-M   'P 1'
#
loop_
_entity.id
_entity.type
_entity.pdbx_description
1 polymer ?
#
loop_
_entity_poly.entity_id
_entity_poly.type
_entity_poly.pdbx_seq_one_letter_code
_entity_poly.pdbx_strand_id
1 'polypeptide(L)'
;MIDKNFYLENLTAFDVLIGADRIEAEKAIFKVYCILQRDKYWLNNVATPEEIGEEDAELLEGVELELKELDQEHGFRFADFHELVMKEIETGGSGIAAIAEQDDDLLGFGDDDEDFDEEDEFEDDDDDEFEEDTSNKMGDFTDEELNLVVDYILNSAKKSFGYDQFAASFPDATMEFIDDQVLLYIIARKAYGEPDEEIAVTLAETFELNGFEIENEELLALTTKLGKDFSKEILAFGIAMDSLQQGTHPVDVVAHISNLI
;
A
#
# COMPACT_ATOMS: atom_id res chain seq x y z
N MET A 1 8.76 -27.87 -1.39
CA MET A 1 9.74 -27.93 -0.29
C MET A 1 9.73 -26.57 0.35
N ILE A 2 9.59 -26.50 1.67
CA ILE A 2 9.46 -25.24 2.40
C ILE A 2 10.84 -24.58 2.45
N ASP A 3 10.91 -23.29 2.10
CA ASP A 3 12.16 -22.54 2.17
C ASP A 3 12.42 -22.06 3.59
N LYS A 4 13.28 -22.79 4.32
CA LYS A 4 13.63 -22.47 5.70
C LYS A 4 14.45 -21.18 5.82
N ASN A 5 15.27 -20.87 4.80
CA ASN A 5 16.12 -19.69 4.82
C ASN A 5 15.29 -18.42 4.68
N PHE A 6 14.25 -18.47 3.85
CA PHE A 6 13.29 -17.38 3.72
C PHE A 6 12.72 -16.92 5.08
N TYR A 7 12.24 -17.87 5.91
CA TYR A 7 11.68 -17.53 7.21
C TYR A 7 12.71 -16.91 8.16
N LEU A 8 13.90 -17.52 8.24
CA LEU A 8 14.96 -17.06 9.13
C LEU A 8 15.48 -15.68 8.74
N GLU A 9 15.71 -15.43 7.45
CA GLU A 9 16.20 -14.15 6.95
C GLU A 9 15.20 -13.02 7.20
N ASN A 10 13.92 -13.27 6.94
CA ASN A 10 12.90 -12.22 7.09
C ASN A 10 12.50 -11.97 8.55
N LEU A 11 12.54 -12.97 9.43
CA LEU A 11 12.39 -12.78 10.87
C LEU A 11 13.60 -12.04 11.47
N THR A 12 14.81 -12.38 11.03
CA THR A 12 16.03 -11.65 11.44
C THR A 12 16.02 -10.20 10.93
N ALA A 13 15.56 -9.99 9.68
CA ALA A 13 15.39 -8.65 9.13
C ALA A 13 14.35 -7.84 9.93
N PHE A 14 13.25 -8.47 10.33
CA PHE A 14 12.25 -7.85 11.20
C PHE A 14 12.87 -7.38 12.54
N ASP A 15 13.65 -8.22 13.21
CA ASP A 15 14.31 -7.87 14.48
C ASP A 15 15.26 -6.67 14.36
N VAL A 16 15.92 -6.53 13.20
CA VAL A 16 16.81 -5.39 12.91
C VAL A 16 16.00 -4.13 12.59
N LEU A 17 14.91 -4.27 11.83
CA LEU A 17 14.13 -3.16 11.30
C LEU A 17 13.13 -2.59 12.32
N ILE A 18 12.57 -3.39 13.23
CA ILE A 18 11.49 -2.95 14.12
C ILE A 18 11.88 -1.76 15.03
N GLY A 19 13.18 -1.59 15.30
CA GLY A 19 13.72 -0.44 16.03
C GLY A 19 14.18 0.74 15.16
N ALA A 20 14.33 0.55 13.85
CA ALA A 20 14.89 1.52 12.91
C ALA A 20 13.86 2.06 11.93
N ASP A 21 13.11 1.18 11.26
CA ASP A 21 12.05 1.49 10.32
C ASP A 21 10.88 0.52 10.51
N ARG A 22 9.82 1.03 11.14
CA ARG A 22 8.62 0.27 11.44
C ARG A 22 7.86 -0.16 10.19
N ILE A 23 7.88 0.63 9.12
CA ILE A 23 7.13 0.34 7.89
C ILE A 23 7.80 -0.81 7.14
N GLU A 24 9.13 -0.80 7.04
CA GLU A 24 9.87 -1.91 6.44
C GLU A 24 9.81 -3.18 7.29
N ALA A 25 9.85 -3.06 8.62
CA ALA A 25 9.62 -4.19 9.53
C ALA A 25 8.23 -4.80 9.32
N GLU A 26 7.19 -3.95 9.24
CA GLU A 26 5.82 -4.40 8.97
C GLU A 26 5.72 -5.14 7.63
N LYS A 27 6.35 -4.63 6.56
CA LYS A 27 6.39 -5.32 5.26
C LYS A 27 7.07 -6.69 5.34
N ALA A 28 8.21 -6.78 6.02
CA ALA A 28 8.93 -8.05 6.19
C ALA A 28 8.07 -9.09 6.92
N ILE A 29 7.39 -8.70 8.00
CA ILE A 29 6.59 -9.62 8.79
C ILE A 29 5.29 -10.02 8.10
N PHE A 30 4.68 -9.11 7.32
CA PHE A 30 3.54 -9.46 6.46
C PHE A 30 3.93 -10.44 5.35
N LYS A 31 5.13 -10.31 4.78
CA LYS A 31 5.66 -11.24 3.79
C LYS A 31 5.81 -12.65 4.40
N VAL A 32 6.37 -12.74 5.61
CA VAL A 32 6.48 -13.99 6.37
C VAL A 32 5.12 -14.62 6.61
N TYR A 33 4.13 -13.81 7.00
CA TYR A 33 2.75 -14.26 7.23
C TYR A 33 2.10 -14.85 5.96
N CYS A 34 2.20 -14.16 4.81
CA CYS A 34 1.62 -14.63 3.55
C CYS A 34 2.22 -15.97 3.09
N ILE A 35 3.54 -16.10 3.18
CA ILE A 35 4.25 -17.33 2.80
C ILE A 35 3.90 -18.47 3.76
N LEU A 36 3.78 -18.20 5.07
CA LEU A 36 3.27 -19.17 6.05
C LEU A 36 1.87 -19.69 5.67
N GLN A 37 0.93 -18.84 5.29
CA GLN A 37 -0.41 -19.29 4.91
C GLN A 37 -0.41 -20.13 3.62
N ARG A 38 0.38 -19.73 2.62
CA ARG A 38 0.58 -20.50 1.39
C ARG A 38 1.15 -21.88 1.68
N ASP A 39 2.19 -21.95 2.49
CA ASP A 39 2.89 -23.19 2.78
C ASP A 39 2.05 -24.11 3.69
N LYS A 40 1.26 -23.55 4.61
CA LYS A 40 0.21 -24.29 5.36
C LYS A 40 -0.88 -24.83 4.45
N TYR A 41 -1.32 -24.07 3.45
CA TYR A 41 -2.31 -24.54 2.48
C TYR A 41 -1.74 -25.68 1.63
N TRP A 42 -0.50 -25.55 1.17
CA TRP A 42 0.20 -26.57 0.39
C TRP A 42 0.38 -27.86 1.20
N LEU A 43 0.83 -27.77 2.46
CA LEU A 43 1.05 -28.93 3.32
C LEU A 43 -0.25 -29.69 3.64
N ASN A 44 -1.37 -28.97 3.80
CA ASN A 44 -2.67 -29.59 4.12
C ASN A 44 -3.45 -30.11 2.91
N ASN A 45 -3.28 -29.51 1.72
CA ASN A 45 -4.15 -29.78 0.57
C ASN A 45 -3.44 -30.38 -0.65
N VAL A 46 -2.11 -30.24 -0.75
CA VAL A 46 -1.35 -30.56 -1.97
C VAL A 46 -0.27 -31.60 -1.72
N ALA A 47 0.42 -31.55 -0.58
CA ALA A 47 1.54 -32.43 -0.28
C ALA A 47 1.10 -33.89 -0.05
N THR A 48 1.84 -34.83 -0.64
CA THR A 48 1.65 -36.26 -0.34
C THR A 48 2.38 -36.64 0.96
N PRO A 49 1.96 -37.69 1.69
CA PRO A 49 2.57 -38.06 2.98
C PRO A 49 4.07 -38.39 2.93
N GLU A 50 4.63 -38.62 1.74
CA GLU A 50 6.06 -38.88 1.51
C GLU A 50 6.89 -37.59 1.32
N GLU A 51 6.22 -36.46 1.08
CA GLU A 51 6.82 -35.13 0.85
C GLU A 51 6.70 -34.21 2.07
N ILE A 52 5.93 -34.61 3.08
CA ILE A 52 5.81 -33.90 4.37
C ILE A 52 6.93 -34.38 5.27
N GLY A 53 8.02 -33.60 5.35
CA GLY A 53 9.02 -33.79 6.40
C GLY A 53 8.46 -33.40 7.76
N GLU A 54 8.74 -34.18 8.80
CA GLU A 54 8.41 -33.81 10.20
C GLU A 54 9.01 -32.44 10.56
N GLU A 55 10.22 -32.15 10.05
CA GLU A 55 10.89 -30.87 10.22
C GLU A 55 10.19 -29.66 9.54
N ASP A 56 9.40 -29.89 8.49
CA ASP A 56 8.70 -28.84 7.76
C ASP A 56 7.42 -28.43 8.51
N ALA A 57 6.74 -29.41 9.12
CA ALA A 57 5.60 -29.16 10.00
C ALA A 57 6.03 -28.45 11.30
N GLU A 58 7.14 -28.89 11.91
CA GLU A 58 7.70 -28.25 13.11
C GLU A 58 8.15 -26.81 12.83
N LEU A 59 8.75 -26.54 11.66
CA LEU A 59 9.14 -25.18 11.28
C LEU A 59 7.94 -24.24 11.15
N LEU A 60 6.89 -24.66 10.43
CA LEU A 60 5.70 -23.82 10.26
C LEU A 60 4.99 -23.56 11.58
N GLU A 61 4.92 -24.55 12.49
CA GLU A 61 4.36 -24.37 13.82
C GLU A 61 5.20 -23.39 14.66
N GLY A 62 6.54 -23.46 14.56
CA GLY A 62 7.46 -22.52 15.20
C GLY A 62 7.27 -21.08 14.73
N VAL A 63 7.24 -20.87 13.40
CA VAL A 63 7.02 -19.55 12.80
C VAL A 63 5.63 -19.01 13.15
N GLU A 64 4.60 -19.86 13.17
CA GLU A 64 3.25 -19.44 13.58
C GLU A 64 3.19 -18.97 15.04
N LEU A 65 3.91 -19.64 15.94
CA LEU A 65 4.01 -19.23 17.33
C LEU A 65 4.70 -17.87 17.46
N GLU A 66 5.82 -17.70 16.76
CA GLU A 66 6.61 -16.47 16.76
C GLU A 66 5.81 -15.29 16.20
N LEU A 67 5.13 -15.45 15.07
CA LEU A 67 4.24 -14.43 14.52
C LEU A 67 3.11 -14.05 15.48
N LYS A 68 2.60 -15.01 16.25
CA LYS A 68 1.55 -14.76 17.24
C LYS A 68 2.06 -14.00 18.47
N GLU A 69 3.31 -14.23 18.87
CA GLU A 69 3.98 -13.46 19.92
C GLU A 69 4.23 -12.02 19.43
N LEU A 70 4.73 -11.86 18.20
CA LEU A 70 4.94 -10.56 17.56
C LEU A 70 3.63 -9.78 17.37
N ASP A 71 2.54 -10.46 17.02
CA ASP A 71 1.22 -9.85 16.93
C ASP A 71 0.72 -9.30 18.27
N GLN A 72 1.01 -10.00 19.38
CA GLN A 72 0.65 -9.54 20.73
C GLN A 72 1.51 -8.37 21.19
N GLU A 73 2.79 -8.36 20.81
CA GLU A 73 3.74 -7.31 21.20
C GLU A 73 3.55 -6.01 20.41
N HIS A 74 3.30 -6.12 19.10
CA HIS A 74 3.28 -4.97 18.20
C HIS A 74 1.89 -4.64 17.61
N GLY A 75 0.92 -5.55 17.73
CA GLY A 75 -0.47 -5.31 17.32
C GLY A 75 -0.68 -5.31 15.81
N PHE A 76 -0.02 -6.21 15.08
CA PHE A 76 -0.08 -6.30 13.61
C PHE A 76 -1.46 -6.73 13.06
N ARG A 77 -2.30 -7.35 13.89
CA ARG A 77 -3.65 -7.83 13.59
C ARG A 77 -3.68 -8.83 12.42
N PHE A 78 -2.74 -9.76 12.39
CA PHE A 78 -2.65 -10.77 11.32
C PHE A 78 -3.95 -11.58 11.13
N ALA A 79 -4.70 -11.84 12.20
CA ALA A 79 -5.98 -12.53 12.14
C ALA A 79 -7.05 -11.73 11.35
N ASP A 80 -7.10 -10.41 11.56
CA ASP A 80 -8.05 -9.54 10.84
C ASP A 80 -7.65 -9.41 9.37
N PHE A 81 -6.34 -9.34 9.10
CA PHE A 81 -5.79 -9.35 7.74
C PHE A 81 -6.16 -10.65 6.99
N HIS A 82 -6.01 -11.80 7.64
CA HIS A 82 -6.38 -13.08 7.07
C HIS A 82 -7.87 -13.22 6.77
N GLU A 83 -8.73 -12.75 7.68
CA GLU A 83 -10.17 -12.75 7.46
C GLU A 83 -10.54 -11.87 6.26
N LEU A 84 -9.86 -10.73 6.12
CA LEU A 84 -10.03 -9.81 4.99
C LEU A 84 -9.58 -10.44 3.67
N VAL A 85 -8.41 -11.09 3.66
CA VAL A 85 -7.87 -11.82 2.51
C VAL A 85 -8.76 -12.99 2.10
N MET A 86 -9.23 -13.80 3.05
CA MET A 86 -10.10 -14.95 2.74
C MET A 86 -11.47 -14.51 2.21
N LYS A 87 -12.01 -13.43 2.76
CA LYS A 87 -13.24 -12.82 2.26
C LYS A 87 -13.10 -12.33 0.81
N GLU A 88 -11.93 -11.80 0.46
CA GLU A 88 -11.60 -11.33 -0.90
C GLU A 88 -11.41 -12.50 -1.89
N ILE A 89 -10.90 -13.64 -1.42
CA ILE A 89 -10.80 -14.88 -2.22
C ILE A 89 -12.20 -15.47 -2.46
N GLU A 90 -13.07 -15.50 -1.45
CA GLU A 90 -14.44 -16.02 -1.57
C GLU A 90 -15.32 -15.18 -2.50
N THR A 91 -15.05 -13.87 -2.63
CA THR A 91 -15.71 -12.98 -3.61
C THR A 91 -15.16 -13.13 -5.03
N GLY A 92 -14.16 -13.99 -5.25
CA GLY A 92 -13.65 -14.33 -6.59
C GLY A 92 -12.63 -13.33 -7.15
N GLY A 93 -11.97 -12.54 -6.28
CA GLY A 93 -10.91 -11.62 -6.69
C GLY A 93 -9.69 -12.36 -7.25
N SER A 94 -9.36 -12.13 -8.53
CA SER A 94 -8.19 -12.72 -9.19
C SER A 94 -6.85 -12.10 -8.79
N GLY A 95 -6.83 -11.17 -7.81
CA GLY A 95 -5.63 -10.43 -7.43
C GLY A 95 -4.56 -11.26 -6.73
N ILE A 96 -4.94 -12.33 -6.02
CA ILE A 96 -3.97 -13.16 -5.29
C ILE A 96 -3.26 -14.16 -6.22
N ALA A 97 -3.92 -14.58 -7.31
CA ALA A 97 -3.25 -15.34 -8.36
C ALA A 97 -2.14 -14.54 -9.03
N ALA A 98 -2.30 -13.21 -9.16
CA ALA A 98 -1.25 -12.33 -9.71
C ALA A 98 -0.06 -12.13 -8.75
N ILE A 99 -0.28 -12.19 -7.42
CA ILE A 99 0.80 -12.09 -6.43
C ILE A 99 1.62 -13.39 -6.37
N ALA A 100 0.99 -14.54 -6.65
CA ALA A 100 1.67 -15.84 -6.66
C ALA A 100 2.24 -16.26 -8.04
N GLU A 101 1.78 -15.66 -9.15
CA GLU A 101 2.27 -15.94 -10.51
C GLU A 101 3.35 -14.96 -11.01
N GLN A 102 3.71 -13.93 -10.24
CA GLN A 102 4.85 -13.04 -10.53
C GLN A 102 6.17 -13.48 -9.87
N ASP A 103 6.29 -14.77 -9.51
CA ASP A 103 7.42 -15.34 -8.75
C ASP A 103 8.66 -15.68 -9.60
N ASP A 104 8.79 -15.25 -10.87
CA ASP A 104 9.97 -15.60 -11.70
C ASP A 104 10.70 -14.45 -12.43
N ASP A 105 10.12 -13.25 -12.58
CA ASP A 105 10.73 -12.19 -13.41
C ASP A 105 10.97 -10.83 -12.71
N LEU A 106 10.67 -10.68 -11.41
CA LEU A 106 10.89 -9.42 -10.66
C LEU A 106 12.17 -9.42 -9.80
N LEU A 107 12.97 -10.49 -9.81
CA LEU A 107 14.23 -10.56 -9.06
C LEU A 107 15.36 -11.05 -9.96
N GLY A 108 15.66 -10.26 -10.99
CA GLY A 108 16.98 -10.26 -11.62
C GLY A 108 18.03 -9.67 -10.69
N PHE A 109 18.34 -10.35 -9.58
CA PHE A 109 19.64 -10.19 -8.94
C PHE A 109 20.55 -11.23 -9.57
N GLY A 110 21.28 -10.78 -10.59
CA GLY A 110 22.43 -11.53 -11.09
C GLY A 110 23.38 -11.80 -9.93
N ASP A 111 23.81 -13.06 -9.83
CA ASP A 111 25.10 -13.39 -9.26
C ASP A 111 26.14 -12.45 -9.89
N ASP A 112 26.73 -11.59 -9.07
CA ASP A 112 28.10 -11.12 -9.29
C ASP A 112 28.82 -11.25 -7.95
N ASP A 113 29.29 -12.48 -7.70
CA ASP A 113 30.65 -12.66 -7.23
C ASP A 113 31.55 -11.80 -8.13
N GLU A 114 32.20 -10.76 -7.61
CA GLU A 114 33.57 -10.43 -8.04
C GLU A 114 34.25 -9.40 -7.13
N ASP A 115 35.36 -9.89 -6.57
CA ASP A 115 36.51 -9.26 -5.97
C ASP A 115 36.66 -7.72 -6.06
N PHE A 116 36.92 -7.16 -4.88
CA PHE A 116 37.64 -5.90 -4.68
C PHE A 116 38.99 -5.96 -5.41
N ASP A 117 39.18 -5.16 -6.46
CA ASP A 117 40.51 -4.67 -6.83
C ASP A 117 40.47 -3.26 -7.45
N GLU A 118 41.53 -2.55 -7.17
CA GLU A 118 41.76 -1.10 -7.20
C GLU A 118 41.97 -0.46 -8.59
N GLU A 119 41.80 0.87 -8.60
CA GLU A 119 42.44 1.91 -9.44
C GLU A 119 41.87 2.35 -10.81
N ASP A 120 41.47 3.62 -10.84
CA ASP A 120 41.68 4.70 -11.84
C ASP A 120 41.53 4.42 -13.35
N GLU A 121 40.64 5.15 -14.03
CA GLU A 121 41.00 6.28 -14.92
C GLU A 121 39.73 6.93 -15.53
N PHE A 122 39.65 8.26 -15.43
CA PHE A 122 38.63 9.09 -16.09
C PHE A 122 38.91 9.17 -17.60
N GLU A 123 37.94 8.82 -18.44
CA GLU A 123 37.80 9.40 -19.79
C GLU A 123 36.32 9.73 -20.06
N ASP A 124 36.06 11.02 -20.24
CA ASP A 124 34.84 11.58 -20.81
C ASP A 124 34.64 11.06 -22.24
N ASP A 125 33.47 10.51 -22.57
CA ASP A 125 32.94 10.59 -23.94
C ASP A 125 31.40 10.52 -23.93
N ASP A 126 30.82 11.44 -24.70
CA ASP A 126 29.41 11.76 -24.83
C ASP A 126 28.55 10.59 -25.33
N ASP A 127 27.44 10.29 -24.64
CA ASP A 127 26.11 10.06 -25.23
C ASP A 127 25.10 9.82 -24.07
N ASP A 128 24.56 10.93 -23.53
CA ASP A 128 23.40 10.91 -22.62
C ASP A 128 22.13 10.52 -23.39
N GLU A 129 21.97 9.23 -23.69
CA GLU A 129 20.64 8.62 -23.84
C GLU A 129 20.17 8.24 -22.43
N PHE A 130 19.54 9.21 -21.75
CA PHE A 130 18.72 8.93 -20.57
C PHE A 130 17.63 7.95 -21.01
N GLU A 131 17.79 6.66 -20.72
CA GLU A 131 16.70 5.70 -20.73
C GLU A 131 15.66 6.19 -19.72
N GLU A 132 14.62 6.83 -20.23
CA GLU A 132 13.41 7.16 -19.50
C GLU A 132 12.88 5.85 -18.92
N ASP A 133 12.93 5.72 -17.59
CA ASP A 133 12.39 4.58 -16.86
C ASP A 133 10.90 4.44 -17.19
N THR A 134 10.61 3.57 -18.16
CA THR A 134 9.28 3.32 -18.74
C THR A 134 8.33 2.58 -17.79
N SER A 135 8.62 2.53 -16.50
CA SER A 135 7.78 1.85 -15.52
C SER A 135 6.49 2.60 -15.18
N ASN A 136 6.39 3.92 -15.43
CA ASN A 136 5.18 4.69 -15.12
C ASN A 136 4.19 4.81 -16.30
N LYS A 137 3.45 3.73 -16.55
CA LYS A 137 2.40 3.67 -17.60
C LYS A 137 1.22 4.63 -17.36
N MET A 138 1.13 5.24 -16.18
CA MET A 138 0.13 6.26 -15.87
C MET A 138 0.30 7.52 -16.75
N GLY A 139 1.53 7.80 -17.21
CA GLY A 139 1.83 8.94 -18.09
C GLY A 139 1.27 8.81 -19.52
N ASP A 140 0.77 7.63 -19.90
CA ASP A 140 0.16 7.39 -21.20
C ASP A 140 -1.30 7.86 -21.28
N PHE A 141 -1.92 8.21 -20.15
CA PHE A 141 -3.30 8.68 -20.07
C PHE A 141 -3.38 10.20 -20.03
N THR A 142 -4.44 10.75 -20.62
CA THR A 142 -4.70 12.19 -20.55
C THR A 142 -5.20 12.60 -19.16
N ASP A 143 -4.96 13.85 -18.76
CA ASP A 143 -5.48 14.42 -17.51
C ASP A 143 -7.01 14.28 -17.41
N GLU A 144 -7.73 14.40 -18.52
CA GLU A 144 -9.20 14.21 -18.56
C GLU A 144 -9.61 12.77 -18.19
N GLU A 145 -8.83 11.78 -18.59
CA GLU A 145 -9.10 10.37 -18.29
C GLU A 145 -8.75 10.05 -16.84
N LEU A 146 -7.63 10.59 -16.33
CA LEU A 146 -7.25 10.45 -14.92
C LEU A 146 -8.27 11.13 -13.99
N ASN A 147 -8.81 12.28 -14.40
CA ASN A 147 -9.84 12.98 -13.67
C ASN A 147 -11.13 12.16 -13.51
N LEU A 148 -11.43 11.21 -14.40
CA LEU A 148 -12.61 10.33 -14.24
C LEU A 148 -12.55 9.54 -12.93
N VAL A 149 -11.36 9.07 -12.56
CA VAL A 149 -11.13 8.29 -11.34
C VAL A 149 -11.24 9.21 -10.12
N VAL A 150 -10.59 10.37 -10.17
CA VAL A 150 -10.59 11.37 -9.09
C VAL A 150 -12.00 11.88 -8.84
N ASP A 151 -12.73 12.24 -9.91
CA ASP A 151 -14.11 12.70 -9.84
C ASP A 151 -15.04 11.64 -9.26
N TYR A 152 -14.86 10.36 -9.64
CA TYR A 152 -15.69 9.29 -9.11
C TYR A 152 -15.52 9.15 -7.59
N ILE A 153 -14.28 9.16 -7.12
CA ILE A 153 -13.94 9.07 -5.70
C ILE A 153 -14.48 10.29 -4.93
N LEU A 154 -14.25 11.50 -5.42
CA LEU A 154 -14.75 12.72 -4.80
C LEU A 154 -16.28 12.75 -4.75
N ASN A 155 -16.95 12.33 -5.82
CA ASN A 155 -18.41 12.27 -5.84
C ASN A 155 -18.99 11.22 -4.88
N SER A 156 -18.25 10.13 -4.59
CA SER A 156 -18.61 9.22 -3.51
C SER A 156 -18.39 9.87 -2.15
N ALA A 157 -17.20 10.45 -1.92
CA ALA A 157 -16.84 11.09 -0.68
C ALA A 157 -17.87 12.14 -0.28
N LYS A 158 -18.30 13.02 -1.20
CA LYS A 158 -19.33 14.03 -0.95
C LYS A 158 -20.68 13.48 -0.46
N LYS A 159 -20.98 12.21 -0.72
CA LYS A 159 -22.21 11.53 -0.27
C LYS A 159 -22.02 10.81 1.07
N SER A 160 -20.78 10.45 1.44
CA SER A 160 -20.50 9.69 2.67
C SER A 160 -20.47 10.56 3.92
N PHE A 161 -20.25 11.87 3.78
CA PHE A 161 -20.32 12.84 4.87
C PHE A 161 -21.29 14.00 4.57
N GLY A 162 -21.56 14.83 5.59
CA GLY A 162 -22.41 16.01 5.45
C GLY A 162 -21.74 17.15 4.66
N TYR A 163 -21.47 16.94 3.37
CA TYR A 163 -20.75 17.88 2.50
C TYR A 163 -21.34 19.29 2.53
N ASP A 164 -22.65 19.43 2.37
CA ASP A 164 -23.32 20.75 2.38
C ASP A 164 -23.10 21.50 3.70
N GLN A 165 -23.07 20.78 4.83
CA GLN A 165 -22.83 21.37 6.15
C GLN A 165 -21.35 21.73 6.33
N PHE A 166 -20.45 20.91 5.79
CA PHE A 166 -19.02 21.17 5.79
C PHE A 166 -18.68 22.40 4.94
N ALA A 167 -19.15 22.45 3.69
CA ALA A 167 -18.96 23.59 2.79
C ALA A 167 -19.57 24.88 3.35
N ALA A 168 -20.70 24.80 4.06
CA ALA A 168 -21.28 25.96 4.75
C ALA A 168 -20.41 26.52 5.88
N SER A 169 -19.46 25.74 6.42
CA SER A 169 -18.48 26.22 7.40
C SER A 169 -17.41 27.11 6.75
N PHE A 170 -17.25 27.06 5.43
CA PHE A 170 -16.28 27.81 4.65
C PHE A 170 -16.98 28.58 3.51
N PRO A 171 -17.81 29.59 3.83
CA PRO A 171 -18.67 30.25 2.84
C PRO A 171 -17.89 31.01 1.75
N ASP A 172 -16.65 31.40 2.04
CA ASP A 172 -15.76 32.10 1.11
C ASP A 172 -14.86 31.14 0.32
N ALA A 173 -14.91 29.83 0.59
CA ALA A 173 -14.11 28.84 -0.10
C ALA A 173 -14.70 28.49 -1.47
N THR A 174 -13.83 28.28 -2.45
CA THR A 174 -14.25 27.70 -3.73
C THR A 174 -14.53 26.22 -3.57
N MET A 175 -15.38 25.65 -4.43
CA MET A 175 -15.60 24.20 -4.44
C MET A 175 -14.30 23.46 -4.76
N GLU A 176 -13.49 23.99 -5.66
CA GLU A 176 -12.17 23.46 -6.01
C GLU A 176 -11.23 23.39 -4.80
N PHE A 177 -11.22 24.43 -3.94
CA PHE A 177 -10.45 24.39 -2.70
C PHE A 177 -10.92 23.26 -1.78
N ILE A 178 -12.23 23.16 -1.54
CA ILE A 178 -12.80 22.13 -0.67
C ILE A 178 -12.51 20.74 -1.26
N ASP A 179 -12.82 20.54 -2.53
CA ASP A 179 -12.82 19.23 -3.16
C ASP A 179 -11.38 18.73 -3.37
N ASP A 180 -10.51 19.54 -3.96
CA ASP A 180 -9.19 19.08 -4.41
C ASP A 180 -8.12 19.33 -3.34
N GLN A 181 -8.15 20.49 -2.69
CA GLN A 181 -7.10 20.87 -1.74
C GLN A 181 -7.38 20.37 -0.31
N VAL A 182 -8.62 19.99 0.00
CA VAL A 182 -8.98 19.45 1.32
C VAL A 182 -9.40 17.99 1.23
N LEU A 183 -10.51 17.67 0.55
CA LEU A 183 -11.06 16.31 0.56
C LEU A 183 -10.15 15.32 -0.16
N LEU A 184 -9.77 15.61 -1.41
CA LEU A 184 -8.87 14.76 -2.18
C LEU A 184 -7.52 14.65 -1.50
N TYR A 185 -6.98 15.75 -0.97
CA TYR A 185 -5.73 15.75 -0.24
C TYR A 185 -5.76 14.77 0.94
N ILE A 186 -6.78 14.85 1.81
CA ILE A 186 -6.94 13.93 2.95
C ILE A 186 -7.06 12.48 2.48
N ILE A 187 -7.86 12.22 1.44
CA ILE A 187 -8.06 10.87 0.91
C ILE A 187 -6.74 10.31 0.38
N ALA A 188 -6.02 11.07 -0.45
CA ALA A 188 -4.78 10.66 -1.08
C ALA A 188 -3.67 10.42 -0.04
N ARG A 189 -3.43 11.37 0.86
CA ARG A 189 -2.38 11.23 1.89
C ARG A 189 -2.62 10.06 2.82
N LYS A 190 -3.89 9.85 3.22
CA LYS A 190 -4.26 8.69 4.02
C LYS A 190 -4.12 7.37 3.28
N ALA A 191 -4.38 7.35 1.97
CA ALA A 191 -4.16 6.15 1.15
C ALA A 191 -2.69 5.74 1.13
N TYR A 192 -1.78 6.70 1.19
CA TYR A 192 -0.33 6.47 1.29
C TYR A 192 0.17 6.28 2.73
N GLY A 193 -0.72 6.21 3.73
CA GLY A 193 -0.35 5.94 5.12
C GLY A 193 0.23 7.13 5.89
N GLU A 194 0.07 8.36 5.37
CA GLU A 194 0.55 9.57 6.05
C GLU A 194 -0.23 9.79 7.37
N PRO A 195 0.45 10.11 8.49
CA PRO A 195 -0.18 10.30 9.79
C PRO A 195 -1.03 11.58 9.83
N ASP A 196 -2.07 11.58 10.67
CA ASP A 196 -3.04 12.69 10.76
C ASP A 196 -2.37 14.03 11.11
N GLU A 197 -1.31 14.00 11.92
CA GLU A 197 -0.56 15.17 12.34
C GLU A 197 0.16 15.84 11.17
N GLU A 198 0.76 15.08 10.26
CA GLU A 198 1.47 15.62 9.09
C GLU A 198 0.48 16.21 8.09
N ILE A 199 -0.61 15.49 7.82
CA ILE A 199 -1.71 15.98 6.96
C ILE A 199 -2.28 17.28 7.52
N ALA A 200 -2.51 17.36 8.84
CA ALA A 200 -3.06 18.55 9.49
C ALA A 200 -2.13 19.76 9.38
N VAL A 201 -0.80 19.57 9.50
CA VAL A 201 0.18 20.65 9.35
C VAL A 201 0.18 21.19 7.91
N THR A 202 0.19 20.33 6.90
CA THR A 202 0.15 20.79 5.50
C THR A 202 -1.19 21.44 5.14
N LEU A 203 -2.30 20.91 5.69
CA LEU A 203 -3.60 21.56 5.55
C LEU A 203 -3.58 22.95 6.19
N ALA A 204 -2.95 23.14 7.35
CA ALA A 204 -2.90 24.46 7.99
C ALA A 204 -2.25 25.51 7.10
N GLU A 205 -1.12 25.17 6.47
CA GLU A 205 -0.47 26.03 5.48
C GLU A 205 -1.40 26.31 4.29
N THR A 206 -2.11 25.28 3.81
CA THR A 206 -3.05 25.38 2.69
C THR A 206 -4.24 26.29 3.01
N PHE A 207 -4.82 26.18 4.22
CA PHE A 207 -5.89 27.04 4.70
C PHE A 207 -5.41 28.49 4.89
N GLU A 208 -4.22 28.70 5.46
CA GLU A 208 -3.62 30.03 5.65
C GLU A 208 -3.41 30.74 4.30
N LEU A 209 -2.85 30.03 3.30
CA LEU A 209 -2.63 30.56 1.96
C LEU A 209 -3.93 30.97 1.24
N ASN A 210 -5.05 30.33 1.60
CA ASN A 210 -6.37 30.64 1.07
C ASN A 210 -7.16 31.63 1.94
N GLY A 211 -6.54 32.20 2.98
CA GLY A 211 -7.11 33.25 3.82
C GLY A 211 -8.02 32.73 4.95
N PHE A 212 -7.93 31.45 5.29
CA PHE A 212 -8.63 30.85 6.41
C PHE A 212 -7.69 30.66 7.60
N GLU A 213 -8.06 31.22 8.75
CA GLU A 213 -7.37 30.96 10.02
C GLU A 213 -8.09 29.81 10.74
N ILE A 214 -7.47 28.65 10.77
CA ILE A 214 -7.95 27.46 11.50
C ILE A 214 -6.82 26.93 12.37
N GLU A 215 -7.14 26.58 13.61
CA GLU A 215 -6.17 26.02 14.54
C GLU A 215 -5.76 24.60 14.13
N ASN A 216 -4.48 24.26 14.32
CA ASN A 216 -3.94 22.92 14.00
C ASN A 216 -4.70 21.80 14.72
N GLU A 217 -5.17 22.04 15.94
CA GLU A 217 -5.97 21.06 16.71
C GLU A 217 -7.34 20.79 16.05
N GLU A 218 -7.95 21.81 15.45
CA GLU A 218 -9.21 21.67 14.71
C GLU A 218 -9.00 20.92 13.39
N LEU A 219 -7.89 21.20 12.69
CA LEU A 219 -7.50 20.48 11.47
C LEU A 219 -7.14 19.02 11.75
N LEU A 220 -6.45 18.74 12.85
CA LEU A 220 -6.18 17.37 13.30
C LEU A 220 -7.49 16.62 13.56
N ALA A 221 -8.41 17.23 14.31
CA ALA A 221 -9.71 16.64 14.56
C ALA A 221 -10.52 16.43 13.27
N LEU A 222 -10.43 17.36 12.33
CA LEU A 222 -11.06 17.26 11.01
C LEU A 222 -10.47 16.10 10.22
N THR A 223 -9.15 16.00 10.10
CA THR A 223 -8.44 14.92 9.39
C THR A 223 -8.78 13.55 9.97
N THR A 224 -8.76 13.40 11.30
CA THR A 224 -9.14 12.15 11.96
C THR A 224 -10.60 11.78 11.71
N LYS A 225 -11.50 12.76 11.71
CA LYS A 225 -12.93 12.53 11.46
C LYS A 225 -13.15 12.13 9.99
N LEU A 226 -12.68 12.94 9.05
CA LEU A 226 -12.82 12.68 7.62
C LEU A 226 -12.10 11.39 7.20
N GLY A 227 -10.97 11.05 7.81
CA GLY A 227 -10.32 9.76 7.58
C GLY A 227 -11.18 8.56 7.95
N LYS A 228 -12.06 8.68 8.95
CA LYS A 228 -13.03 7.63 9.29
C LYS A 228 -14.21 7.62 8.32
N ASP A 229 -14.73 8.80 8.01
CA ASP A 229 -15.86 8.97 7.10
C ASP A 229 -15.51 8.50 5.67
N PHE A 230 -14.24 8.66 5.24
CA PHE A 230 -13.72 8.29 3.93
C PHE A 230 -12.99 6.96 3.88
N SER A 231 -13.18 6.08 4.87
CA SER A 231 -12.46 4.80 4.95
C SER A 231 -12.56 3.95 3.67
N LYS A 232 -13.69 4.00 2.95
CA LYS A 232 -13.86 3.28 1.68
C LYS A 232 -13.23 4.01 0.51
N GLU A 233 -13.37 5.33 0.46
CA GLU A 233 -12.77 6.17 -0.58
C GLU A 233 -11.24 6.16 -0.52
N ILE A 234 -10.66 6.13 0.68
CA ILE A 234 -9.21 5.98 0.88
C ILE A 234 -8.72 4.64 0.30
N LEU A 235 -9.43 3.55 0.59
CA LEU A 235 -9.10 2.23 0.04
C LEU A 235 -9.24 2.21 -1.48
N ALA A 236 -10.36 2.74 -1.99
CA ALA A 236 -10.63 2.83 -3.42
C ALA A 236 -9.58 3.68 -4.15
N PHE A 237 -9.13 4.77 -3.53
CA PHE A 237 -8.08 5.63 -4.07
C PHE A 237 -6.74 4.89 -4.18
N GLY A 238 -6.32 4.16 -3.14
CA GLY A 238 -5.10 3.35 -3.18
C GLY A 238 -5.15 2.32 -4.33
N ILE A 239 -6.24 1.53 -4.39
CA ILE A 239 -6.45 0.55 -5.47
C ILE A 239 -6.44 1.20 -6.85
N ALA A 240 -7.06 2.37 -6.97
CA ALA A 240 -7.13 3.09 -8.23
C ALA A 240 -5.75 3.56 -8.69
N MET A 241 -4.95 4.15 -7.79
CA MET A 241 -3.61 4.61 -8.12
C MET A 241 -2.68 3.46 -8.48
N ASP A 242 -2.73 2.35 -7.74
CA ASP A 242 -1.95 1.14 -8.07
C ASP A 242 -2.36 0.59 -9.45
N SER A 243 -3.66 0.55 -9.74
CA SER A 243 -4.17 0.06 -11.03
C SER A 243 -3.74 0.96 -12.19
N LEU A 244 -3.76 2.29 -12.00
CA LEU A 244 -3.32 3.27 -12.99
C LEU A 244 -1.81 3.19 -13.25
N GLN A 245 -1.00 3.04 -12.20
CA GLN A 245 0.45 2.83 -12.31
C GLN A 245 0.79 1.55 -13.08
N GLN A 246 -0.02 0.49 -12.92
CA GLN A 246 0.10 -0.75 -13.69
C GLN A 246 -0.35 -0.62 -15.16
N GLY A 247 -0.92 0.52 -15.55
CA GLY A 247 -1.40 0.80 -16.90
C GLY A 247 -2.85 0.35 -17.16
N THR A 248 -3.66 0.16 -16.12
CA THR A 248 -5.10 -0.11 -16.27
C THR A 248 -5.79 1.15 -16.75
N HIS A 249 -6.65 1.01 -17.77
CA HIS A 249 -7.35 2.16 -18.33
C HIS A 249 -8.29 2.79 -17.28
N PRO A 250 -8.36 4.14 -17.14
CA PRO A 250 -9.13 4.81 -16.09
C PRO A 250 -10.61 4.41 -16.00
N VAL A 251 -11.26 4.11 -17.14
CA VAL A 251 -12.64 3.60 -17.16
C VAL A 251 -12.79 2.25 -16.47
N ASP A 252 -11.82 1.35 -16.66
CA ASP A 252 -11.83 0.02 -16.04
C ASP A 252 -11.49 0.13 -14.55
N VAL A 253 -10.62 1.07 -14.18
CA VAL A 253 -10.35 1.43 -12.78
C VAL A 253 -11.63 1.90 -12.09
N VAL A 254 -12.39 2.82 -12.70
CA VAL A 254 -13.69 3.28 -12.17
C VAL A 254 -14.66 2.11 -12.00
N ALA A 255 -14.75 1.21 -12.98
CA ALA A 255 -15.60 0.02 -12.88
C ALA A 255 -15.17 -0.89 -11.71
N HIS A 256 -13.87 -1.05 -11.48
CA HIS A 256 -13.33 -1.84 -10.38
C HIS A 256 -13.70 -1.24 -9.03
N ILE A 257 -13.42 0.06 -8.82
CA ILE A 257 -13.67 0.73 -7.54
C ILE A 257 -15.16 0.98 -7.27
N SER A 258 -16.02 0.97 -8.30
CA SER A 258 -17.48 1.16 -8.13
C SER A 258 -18.16 0.08 -7.27
N ASN A 259 -17.53 -1.09 -7.10
CA ASN A 259 -18.04 -2.13 -6.19
C ASN A 259 -17.65 -1.86 -4.72
N LEU A 260 -16.69 -0.96 -4.49
CA LEU A 260 -16.20 -0.57 -3.17
C LEU A 260 -16.94 0.66 -2.63
N ILE A 261 -17.29 1.61 -3.51
CA ILE A 261 -17.90 2.91 -3.19
C ILE A 261 -19.12 3.28 -4.05
#